data_AF-A0A0D7E9T9-F1
#
_entry.id   AF-A0A0D7E9T9-F1
#
_cell.length_a   1.000
_cell.length_b   1.000
_cell.length_c   1.000
_cell.angle_alpha   90.00
_cell.angle_beta   90.00
_cell.angle_gamma   90.00
#
_symmetry.space_group_name_H-M   'P 1'
#
loop_
_entity.id
_entity.type
_entity.pdbx_description
1 polymer ?
#
loop_
_entity_poly.entity_id
_entity_poly.type
_entity_poly.pdbx_seq_one_letter_code
_entity_poly.pdbx_strand_id
1 'polypeptide(L)'
;MLHSTLAAALLLALATPSLAAETEAQLAARDAENKRLTAELLAKPNELTQPLESKYNHIITYGQSLASAAEGWPALSVAPRYDNLMLGQSPRSAAFSGAAFKPVGEAAFTPLRAVVQQKSNAAVVLDAEKVGKLAPQAQEEGESVEVGALNMARRLYLHHLGRDTDPDHLFVASNASTSGRSIAQLSKTGGTNEYLRVTQAVDQAKALADAQQASYSISAFFWLQGEYDYSHTNGGKNDQAYYKAKLRQLRDDLYADTAKAIAGQEKMPAFFSYQTDAKSSVKDGSLAVGMAQWELAQEEPGWYLVGPVYPYTDKGVHLSANGYRWFGQMLGKVYHRVVIERKGWTPLAPRQATVDGRDVLIDYHVPHPP
;
A
#
# COMPACT_ATOMS: atom_id res chain seq x y z
N MET A 1 72.76 47.00 7.97
CA MET A 1 71.52 47.79 7.76
C MET A 1 70.64 47.02 6.80
N LEU A 2 69.42 46.67 7.24
CA LEU A 2 68.25 46.22 6.46
C LEU A 2 68.42 45.01 5.51
N HIS A 3 67.53 44.02 5.34
CA HIS A 3 66.18 43.68 5.82
C HIS A 3 65.84 42.27 5.25
N SER A 4 64.89 41.58 5.91
CA SER A 4 63.86 40.65 5.36
C SER A 4 64.28 39.39 4.56
N THR A 5 63.73 38.18 4.76
CA THR A 5 62.59 37.67 5.53
C THR A 5 62.67 36.13 5.45
N LEU A 6 62.80 35.44 6.58
CA LEU A 6 62.45 34.02 6.72
C LEU A 6 60.93 33.95 6.94
N ALA A 7 60.18 33.41 5.98
CA ALA A 7 58.80 33.01 6.21
C ALA A 7 58.79 31.55 6.71
N ALA A 8 58.29 31.37 7.92
CA ALA A 8 58.13 30.10 8.60
C ALA A 8 57.08 29.23 7.90
N ALA A 9 57.49 28.06 7.40
CA ALA A 9 56.59 26.96 7.10
C ALA A 9 56.36 26.17 8.40
N LEU A 10 55.38 26.61 9.20
CA LEU A 10 54.90 25.85 10.34
C LEU A 10 54.02 24.71 9.80
N LEU A 11 54.52 23.48 9.80
CA LEU A 11 53.72 22.29 9.58
C LEU A 11 52.65 22.21 10.67
N LEU A 12 51.43 22.64 10.35
CA LEU A 12 50.24 22.15 11.04
C LEU A 12 49.98 20.73 10.54
N ALA A 13 50.62 19.75 11.19
CA ALA A 13 50.15 18.38 11.15
C ALA A 13 48.79 18.35 11.88
N LEU A 14 47.72 18.66 11.15
CA LEU A 14 46.39 18.21 11.51
C LEU A 14 46.45 16.69 11.44
N ALA A 15 46.70 16.06 12.58
CA ALA A 15 46.34 14.68 12.78
C ALA A 15 44.82 14.61 12.60
N THR A 16 44.38 14.39 11.36
CA THR A 16 43.11 13.72 11.15
C THR A 16 43.25 12.41 11.92
N PRO A 17 42.41 12.11 12.92
CA PRO A 17 42.39 10.75 13.42
C PRO A 17 42.13 9.90 12.19
N SER A 18 43.08 9.04 11.83
CA SER A 18 42.75 7.94 10.95
C SER A 18 41.73 7.14 11.74
N LEU A 19 40.44 7.38 11.48
CA LEU A 19 39.41 6.42 11.83
C LEU A 19 39.87 5.15 11.10
N ALA A 20 40.41 4.20 11.87
CA ALA A 20 40.82 2.93 11.30
C ALA A 20 39.57 2.35 10.65
N ALA A 21 39.70 1.94 9.39
CA ALA A 21 38.61 1.29 8.68
C ALA A 21 38.04 0.15 9.54
N GLU A 22 36.72 0.00 9.55
CA GLU A 22 36.05 -1.09 10.22
C GLU A 22 36.66 -2.42 9.74
N THR A 23 37.09 -3.22 10.70
CA THR A 23 37.64 -4.55 10.46
C THR A 23 36.53 -5.49 9.97
N GLU A 24 36.92 -6.56 9.28
CA GLU A 24 35.97 -7.63 8.87
C GLU A 24 35.18 -8.18 10.08
N ALA A 25 35.80 -8.25 11.25
CA ALA A 25 35.14 -8.67 12.48
C ALA A 25 34.04 -7.69 12.94
N GLN A 26 34.27 -6.38 12.79
CA GLN A 26 33.26 -5.35 13.09
C GLN A 26 32.10 -5.41 12.09
N LEU A 27 32.40 -5.54 10.79
CA LEU A 27 31.37 -5.70 9.76
C LEU A 27 30.53 -6.97 9.96
N ALA A 28 31.16 -8.10 10.32
CA ALA A 28 30.47 -9.33 10.64
C ALA A 28 29.58 -9.20 11.89
N ALA A 29 30.03 -8.47 12.92
CA ALA A 29 29.22 -8.20 14.10
C ALA A 29 28.00 -7.32 13.77
N ARG A 30 28.16 -6.32 12.89
CA ARG A 30 27.05 -5.49 12.40
C ARG A 30 26.02 -6.29 11.60
N ASP A 31 26.46 -7.17 10.71
CA ASP A 31 25.57 -8.07 9.97
C ASP A 31 24.84 -9.06 10.90
N ALA A 32 25.53 -9.64 11.87
CA ALA A 32 24.90 -10.49 12.88
C ALA A 32 23.82 -9.74 13.67
N GLU A 33 24.08 -8.49 14.04
CA GLU A 33 23.10 -7.63 14.71
C GLU A 33 21.91 -7.27 13.82
N ASN A 34 22.14 -7.01 12.52
CA ASN A 34 21.08 -6.84 11.52
C ASN A 34 20.16 -8.05 11.42
N LYS A 35 20.74 -9.25 11.36
CA LYS A 35 19.99 -10.51 11.31
C LYS A 35 19.21 -10.76 12.59
N ARG A 36 19.83 -10.54 13.76
CA ARG A 36 19.17 -10.70 15.07
C ARG A 36 17.95 -9.80 15.21
N LEU A 37 18.12 -8.49 14.98
CA LEU A 37 17.02 -7.53 15.10
C LEU A 37 15.93 -7.75 14.07
N THR A 38 16.29 -8.15 12.84
CA THR A 38 15.31 -8.56 11.84
C THR A 38 14.49 -9.76 12.30
N ALA A 39 15.14 -10.80 12.82
CA ALA A 39 14.46 -11.98 13.35
C ALA A 39 13.51 -11.64 14.51
N GLU A 40 13.94 -10.76 15.43
CA GLU A 40 13.11 -10.30 16.56
C GLU A 40 11.87 -9.51 16.09
N LEU A 41 12.05 -8.56 15.18
CA LEU A 41 10.94 -7.79 14.60
C LEU A 41 9.94 -8.69 13.89
N LEU A 42 10.44 -9.66 13.11
CA LEU A 42 9.62 -10.61 12.39
C LEU A 42 8.90 -11.60 13.33
N ALA A 43 9.50 -11.97 14.46
CA ALA A 43 8.89 -12.87 15.44
C ALA A 43 7.82 -12.20 16.31
N LYS A 44 7.74 -10.86 16.32
CA LYS A 44 6.80 -10.12 17.17
C LYS A 44 5.35 -10.51 16.83
N PRO A 45 4.53 -10.93 17.82
CA PRO A 45 3.13 -11.24 17.58
C PRO A 45 2.34 -9.98 17.25
N ASN A 46 1.32 -10.13 16.41
CA ASN A 46 0.34 -9.10 16.09
C ASN A 46 -1.04 -9.51 16.63
N GLU A 47 -1.44 -8.90 17.74
CA GLU A 47 -2.76 -9.12 18.35
C GLU A 47 -3.78 -8.03 18.01
N LEU A 48 -3.30 -6.94 17.40
CA LEU A 48 -4.00 -5.67 17.25
C LEU A 48 -5.07 -5.70 16.16
N THR A 49 -4.76 -6.37 15.04
CA THR A 49 -5.63 -6.32 13.87
C THR A 49 -6.79 -7.30 13.99
N GLN A 50 -7.88 -7.04 13.28
CA GLN A 50 -9.03 -7.92 13.16
C GLN A 50 -8.59 -9.30 12.63
N PRO A 51 -8.80 -10.40 13.39
CA PRO A 51 -8.55 -11.75 12.90
C PRO A 51 -9.58 -12.15 11.83
N LEU A 52 -9.23 -13.17 11.06
CA LEU A 52 -10.05 -13.73 9.99
C LEU A 52 -11.07 -14.75 10.56
N GLU A 53 -12.15 -14.25 11.16
CA GLU A 53 -13.14 -15.08 11.90
C GLU A 53 -14.57 -14.97 11.32
N SER A 54 -14.80 -14.04 10.40
CA SER A 54 -16.11 -13.85 9.78
C SER A 54 -16.26 -14.71 8.52
N LYS A 55 -17.51 -15.02 8.14
CA LYS A 55 -17.81 -15.60 6.82
C LYS A 55 -17.37 -14.70 5.69
N TYR A 56 -17.62 -13.40 5.80
CA TYR A 56 -17.13 -12.40 4.85
C TYR A 56 -16.11 -11.48 5.50
N ASN A 57 -14.86 -11.59 5.06
CA ASN A 57 -13.75 -10.74 5.47
C ASN A 57 -13.49 -9.74 4.35
N HIS A 58 -13.92 -8.50 4.54
CA HIS A 58 -13.86 -7.46 3.52
C HIS A 58 -12.53 -6.71 3.57
N ILE A 59 -11.87 -6.63 2.42
CA ILE A 59 -10.67 -5.83 2.18
C ILE A 59 -11.05 -4.69 1.23
N ILE A 60 -10.78 -3.45 1.63
CA ILE A 60 -11.14 -2.27 0.86
C ILE A 60 -9.89 -1.56 0.37
N THR A 61 -9.75 -1.41 -0.95
CA THR A 61 -8.76 -0.52 -1.56
C THR A 61 -9.29 0.91 -1.60
N TYR A 62 -8.49 1.87 -1.14
CA TYR A 62 -8.81 3.29 -1.19
C TYR A 62 -7.56 4.12 -1.52
N GLY A 63 -7.75 5.27 -2.17
CA GLY A 63 -6.65 6.13 -2.59
C GLY A 63 -6.93 6.80 -3.93
N GLN A 64 -5.85 7.06 -4.68
CA GLN A 64 -5.91 7.79 -5.95
C GLN A 64 -5.78 6.89 -7.18
N SER A 65 -5.22 7.42 -8.28
CA SER A 65 -5.11 6.73 -9.57
C SER A 65 -4.34 5.42 -9.53
N LEU A 66 -3.29 5.31 -8.69
CA LEU A 66 -2.62 4.04 -8.47
C LEU A 66 -3.59 3.03 -7.82
N ALA A 67 -4.33 3.43 -6.79
CA ALA A 67 -5.32 2.58 -6.15
C ALA A 67 -6.47 2.17 -7.10
N SER A 68 -6.93 3.08 -7.97
CA SER A 68 -7.98 2.80 -8.96
C SER A 68 -7.51 1.96 -10.15
N ALA A 69 -6.22 1.61 -10.19
CA ALA A 69 -5.60 0.91 -11.30
C ALA A 69 -5.67 1.66 -12.64
N ALA A 70 -5.47 2.98 -12.59
CA ALA A 70 -5.33 3.81 -13.79
C ALA A 70 -4.28 3.21 -14.74
N GLU A 71 -4.62 3.15 -16.02
CA GLU A 71 -3.81 2.53 -17.08
C GLU A 71 -3.49 1.04 -16.89
N GLY A 72 -4.12 0.37 -15.92
CA GLY A 72 -3.88 -1.04 -15.61
C GLY A 72 -4.35 -2.03 -16.68
N TRP A 73 -4.83 -1.56 -17.84
CA TRP A 73 -5.19 -2.43 -18.96
C TRP A 73 -3.94 -3.04 -19.63
N PRO A 74 -4.05 -4.25 -20.20
CA PRO A 74 -5.19 -5.16 -20.11
C PRO A 74 -5.32 -5.82 -18.73
N ALA A 75 -6.52 -6.29 -18.38
CA ALA A 75 -6.69 -7.17 -17.21
C ALA A 75 -6.03 -8.54 -17.48
N LEU A 76 -5.24 -9.04 -16.53
CA LEU A 76 -4.51 -10.32 -16.65
C LEU A 76 -5.15 -11.41 -15.80
N SER A 77 -5.67 -11.05 -14.63
CA SER A 77 -6.29 -11.97 -13.67
C SER A 77 -7.80 -12.12 -13.93
N VAL A 78 -8.16 -12.45 -15.17
CA VAL A 78 -9.56 -12.48 -15.65
C VAL A 78 -10.35 -13.72 -15.22
N ALA A 79 -9.65 -14.82 -14.91
CA ALA A 79 -10.25 -16.03 -14.38
C ALA A 79 -10.31 -15.95 -12.85
N PRO A 80 -11.49 -16.16 -12.22
CA PRO A 80 -11.59 -16.23 -10.77
C PRO A 80 -10.70 -17.33 -10.18
N ARG A 81 -10.13 -17.09 -9.01
CA ARG A 81 -9.26 -18.05 -8.31
C ARG A 81 -9.54 -18.04 -6.82
N TYR A 82 -9.34 -19.22 -6.21
CA TYR A 82 -9.36 -19.43 -4.77
C TYR A 82 -10.60 -18.84 -4.08
N ASP A 83 -11.81 -19.03 -4.64
CA ASP A 83 -13.09 -18.60 -4.06
C ASP A 83 -13.20 -17.15 -3.52
N ASN A 84 -12.26 -16.27 -3.91
CA ASN A 84 -12.31 -14.86 -3.57
C ASN A 84 -13.52 -14.18 -4.22
N LEU A 85 -14.07 -13.18 -3.55
CA LEU A 85 -15.26 -12.45 -3.96
C LEU A 85 -14.97 -10.96 -4.18
N MET A 86 -15.84 -10.29 -4.95
CA MET A 86 -15.90 -8.85 -5.11
C MET A 86 -17.34 -8.34 -5.03
N LEU A 87 -17.51 -7.05 -4.72
CA LEU A 87 -18.82 -6.40 -4.70
C LEU A 87 -19.21 -5.91 -6.11
N GLY A 88 -20.17 -6.57 -6.75
CA GLY A 88 -20.61 -6.30 -8.12
C GLY A 88 -19.77 -7.05 -9.16
N GLN A 89 -19.73 -6.56 -10.40
CA GLN A 89 -19.01 -7.15 -11.53
C GLN A 89 -17.60 -6.57 -11.78
N SER A 90 -17.16 -5.68 -10.88
CA SER A 90 -15.81 -5.09 -10.79
C SER A 90 -15.56 -4.79 -9.32
N PRO A 91 -14.33 -4.94 -8.79
CA PRO A 91 -14.03 -4.43 -7.45
C PRO A 91 -14.24 -2.92 -7.35
N ARG A 92 -14.06 -2.20 -8.47
CA ARG A 92 -14.20 -0.75 -8.56
C ARG A 92 -15.64 -0.32 -8.83
N SER A 93 -15.94 0.91 -8.40
CA SER A 93 -17.22 1.56 -8.66
C SER A 93 -17.51 1.74 -10.16
N ALA A 94 -18.79 1.72 -10.52
CA ALA A 94 -19.38 2.16 -11.78
C ALA A 94 -19.37 3.69 -11.96
N ALA A 95 -18.68 4.42 -11.08
CA ALA A 95 -18.40 5.85 -11.19
C ALA A 95 -16.93 6.11 -10.85
N PHE A 96 -16.17 6.76 -11.75
CA PHE A 96 -14.74 7.06 -11.56
C PHE A 96 -14.47 8.10 -10.46
N SER A 97 -15.44 8.95 -10.13
CA SER A 97 -15.29 10.04 -9.17
C SER A 97 -16.63 10.44 -8.55
N GLY A 98 -16.57 11.37 -7.59
CA GLY A 98 -17.72 11.86 -6.85
C GLY A 98 -18.13 10.95 -5.69
N ALA A 99 -19.10 11.41 -4.92
CA ALA A 99 -19.44 10.85 -3.61
C ALA A 99 -20.04 9.44 -3.62
N ALA A 100 -20.43 8.92 -4.78
CA ALA A 100 -21.18 7.66 -4.88
C ALA A 100 -20.28 6.48 -5.26
N PHE A 101 -20.28 5.43 -4.43
CA PHE A 101 -19.87 4.09 -4.81
C PHE A 101 -21.06 3.30 -5.34
N LYS A 102 -20.98 2.88 -6.59
CA LYS A 102 -22.01 2.09 -7.27
C LYS A 102 -21.37 0.79 -7.75
N PRO A 103 -21.82 -0.40 -7.33
CA PRO A 103 -21.34 -1.64 -7.93
C PRO A 103 -21.55 -1.63 -9.44
N VAL A 104 -20.63 -2.20 -10.21
CA VAL A 104 -20.89 -2.46 -11.63
C VAL A 104 -21.91 -3.60 -11.73
N GLY A 105 -23.02 -3.38 -12.43
CA GLY A 105 -24.16 -4.30 -12.42
C GLY A 105 -24.98 -4.14 -11.14
N GLU A 106 -25.40 -5.26 -10.55
CA GLU A 106 -26.15 -5.28 -9.28
C GLU A 106 -25.22 -5.45 -8.08
N ALA A 107 -25.67 -4.99 -6.91
CA ALA A 107 -24.99 -5.27 -5.65
C ALA A 107 -25.11 -6.76 -5.33
N ALA A 108 -24.04 -7.52 -5.53
CA ALA A 108 -23.94 -8.93 -5.21
C ALA A 108 -22.49 -9.31 -4.94
N PHE A 109 -22.26 -10.36 -4.15
CA PHE A 109 -20.94 -10.99 -4.10
C PHE A 109 -20.75 -11.87 -5.33
N THR A 110 -19.74 -11.58 -6.13
CA THR A 110 -19.40 -12.35 -7.33
C THR A 110 -17.94 -12.78 -7.29
N PRO A 111 -17.53 -13.83 -8.03
CA PRO A 111 -16.14 -14.28 -8.03
C PRO A 111 -15.17 -13.17 -8.46
N LEU A 112 -14.17 -12.90 -7.63
CA LEU A 112 -13.16 -11.86 -7.85
C LEU A 112 -12.40 -12.12 -9.15
N ARG A 113 -12.38 -11.12 -10.03
CA ARG A 113 -11.55 -11.09 -11.23
C ARG A 113 -11.16 -9.65 -11.57
N ALA A 114 -10.06 -9.50 -12.30
CA ALA A 114 -9.74 -8.24 -12.93
C ALA A 114 -10.63 -8.01 -14.16
N VAL A 115 -11.02 -6.75 -14.37
CA VAL A 115 -11.79 -6.29 -15.51
C VAL A 115 -11.19 -5.00 -16.06
N VAL A 116 -11.51 -4.66 -17.31
CA VAL A 116 -11.17 -3.34 -17.89
C VAL A 116 -12.45 -2.52 -17.98
N GLN A 117 -12.51 -1.37 -17.33
CA GLN A 117 -13.64 -0.45 -17.40
C GLN A 117 -13.41 0.63 -18.45
N GLN A 118 -14.42 0.91 -19.26
CA GLN A 118 -14.37 1.90 -20.33
C GLN A 118 -14.17 3.31 -19.77
N LYS A 119 -13.20 4.07 -20.29
CA LYS A 119 -12.86 5.38 -19.73
C LYS A 119 -14.00 6.41 -19.81
N SER A 120 -14.85 6.32 -20.83
CA SER A 120 -16.01 7.22 -20.99
C SER A 120 -17.21 6.82 -20.12
N ASN A 121 -17.25 5.58 -19.61
CA ASN A 121 -18.34 5.09 -18.78
C ASN A 121 -17.87 3.94 -17.88
N ALA A 122 -17.63 4.25 -16.60
CA ALA A 122 -17.18 3.27 -15.61
C ALA A 122 -18.15 2.09 -15.42
N ALA A 123 -19.43 2.22 -15.76
CA ALA A 123 -20.38 1.10 -15.67
C ALA A 123 -20.15 0.02 -16.74
N VAL A 124 -19.37 0.32 -17.80
CA VAL A 124 -19.15 -0.59 -18.92
C VAL A 124 -17.83 -1.33 -18.75
N VAL A 125 -17.91 -2.66 -18.65
CA VAL A 125 -16.76 -3.57 -18.72
C VAL A 125 -16.50 -3.93 -20.18
N LEU A 126 -15.26 -3.75 -20.62
CA LEU A 126 -14.83 -4.08 -21.98
C LEU A 126 -14.55 -5.58 -22.12
N ASP A 127 -15.01 -6.16 -23.25
CA ASP A 127 -14.63 -7.49 -23.69
C ASP A 127 -13.20 -7.52 -24.28
N ALA A 128 -12.67 -8.72 -24.50
CA ALA A 128 -11.30 -8.91 -24.99
C ALA A 128 -11.06 -8.28 -26.37
N GLU A 129 -12.07 -8.25 -27.25
CA GLU A 129 -11.96 -7.66 -28.58
C GLU A 129 -11.80 -6.14 -28.49
N LYS A 130 -12.61 -5.47 -27.65
CA LYS A 130 -12.51 -4.03 -27.42
C LYS A 130 -11.21 -3.66 -26.72
N VAL A 131 -10.77 -4.46 -25.74
CA VAL A 131 -9.46 -4.25 -25.08
C VAL A 131 -8.32 -4.37 -26.09
N GLY A 132 -8.39 -5.33 -27.02
CA GLY A 132 -7.39 -5.49 -28.08
C GLY A 132 -7.31 -4.33 -29.08
N LYS A 133 -8.31 -3.43 -29.09
CA LYS A 133 -8.36 -2.23 -29.94
C LYS A 133 -7.95 -0.95 -29.21
N LEU A 134 -7.62 -1.02 -27.91
CA LEU A 134 -7.16 0.15 -27.16
C LEU A 134 -5.81 0.65 -27.70
N ALA A 135 -5.68 1.96 -27.84
CA ALA A 135 -4.41 2.58 -28.22
C ALA A 135 -3.37 2.37 -27.10
N PRO A 136 -2.06 2.29 -27.40
CA PRO A 136 -1.02 2.06 -26.38
C PRO A 136 -1.05 3.02 -25.18
N GLN A 137 -1.51 4.25 -25.38
CA GLN A 137 -1.63 5.33 -24.39
C GLN A 137 -3.00 5.40 -23.69
N ALA A 138 -3.87 4.42 -23.91
CA ALA A 138 -5.23 4.44 -23.36
C ALA A 138 -5.20 4.40 -21.81
N GLN A 139 -6.25 4.94 -21.18
CA GLN A 139 -6.27 5.31 -19.76
C GLN A 139 -7.29 4.49 -18.95
N GLU A 140 -7.77 3.40 -19.53
CA GLU A 140 -8.73 2.48 -18.94
C GLU A 140 -8.17 1.87 -17.66
N GLU A 141 -9.04 1.79 -16.65
CA GLU A 141 -8.73 1.14 -15.38
C GLU A 141 -8.87 -0.38 -15.54
N GLY A 142 -7.83 -1.14 -15.19
CA GLY A 142 -7.67 -2.54 -15.57
C GLY A 142 -7.32 -3.48 -14.43
N GLU A 143 -6.19 -4.19 -14.52
CA GLU A 143 -5.66 -5.03 -13.44
C GLU A 143 -5.41 -4.19 -12.18
N SER A 144 -6.09 -4.50 -11.07
CA SER A 144 -5.92 -3.80 -9.79
C SER A 144 -5.23 -4.63 -8.72
N VAL A 145 -4.65 -3.93 -7.75
CA VAL A 145 -3.82 -4.53 -6.68
C VAL A 145 -4.60 -5.52 -5.82
N GLU A 146 -5.87 -5.25 -5.50
CA GLU A 146 -6.69 -6.14 -4.67
C GLU A 146 -6.90 -7.51 -5.32
N VAL A 147 -6.95 -7.60 -6.65
CA VAL A 147 -7.10 -8.89 -7.35
C VAL A 147 -5.85 -9.74 -7.14
N GLY A 148 -4.66 -9.16 -7.35
CA GLY A 148 -3.39 -9.85 -7.09
C GLY A 148 -3.19 -10.18 -5.61
N ALA A 149 -3.58 -9.26 -4.72
CA ALA A 149 -3.44 -9.38 -3.28
C ALA A 149 -4.29 -10.49 -2.70
N LEU A 150 -5.59 -10.51 -2.98
CA LEU A 150 -6.48 -11.55 -2.43
C LEU A 150 -6.16 -12.92 -3.04
N ASN A 151 -5.78 -12.99 -4.31
CA ASN A 151 -5.32 -14.25 -4.90
C ASN A 151 -4.06 -14.80 -4.22
N MET A 152 -3.09 -13.95 -3.87
CA MET A 152 -1.89 -14.37 -3.13
C MET A 152 -2.22 -14.73 -1.68
N ALA A 153 -2.91 -13.85 -0.96
CA ALA A 153 -3.27 -14.03 0.44
C ALA A 153 -4.09 -15.30 0.65
N ARG A 154 -5.08 -15.54 -0.22
CA ARG A 154 -5.97 -16.69 -0.12
C ARG A 154 -5.25 -18.00 -0.45
N ARG A 155 -4.38 -18.00 -1.46
CA ARG A 155 -3.50 -19.15 -1.73
C ARG A 155 -2.65 -19.51 -0.51
N LEU A 156 -2.00 -18.50 0.10
CA LEU A 156 -1.16 -18.71 1.28
C LEU A 156 -1.97 -19.15 2.50
N TYR A 157 -3.17 -18.59 2.69
CA TYR A 157 -4.11 -18.99 3.73
C TYR A 157 -4.52 -20.46 3.63
N LEU A 158 -5.01 -20.87 2.45
CA LEU A 158 -5.45 -22.23 2.19
C LEU A 158 -4.31 -23.23 2.36
N HIS A 159 -3.11 -22.88 1.86
CA HIS A 159 -1.90 -23.66 2.09
C HIS A 159 -1.52 -23.74 3.58
N HIS A 160 -1.62 -22.63 4.33
CA HIS A 160 -1.35 -22.60 5.77
C HIS A 160 -2.30 -23.50 6.56
N LEU A 161 -3.57 -23.62 6.14
CA LEU A 161 -4.53 -24.54 6.72
C LEU A 161 -4.38 -26.00 6.23
N GLY A 162 -3.60 -26.25 5.18
CA GLY A 162 -3.54 -27.55 4.51
C GLY A 162 -4.88 -27.94 3.86
N ARG A 163 -5.63 -26.96 3.31
CA ARG A 163 -6.96 -27.15 2.73
C ARG A 163 -7.04 -26.53 1.34
N ASP A 164 -7.94 -27.05 0.50
CA ASP A 164 -8.19 -26.51 -0.85
C ASP A 164 -9.26 -25.40 -0.87
N THR A 165 -10.12 -25.35 0.15
CA THR A 165 -11.16 -24.32 0.32
C THR A 165 -11.45 -24.08 1.80
N ASP A 166 -12.01 -22.91 2.09
CA ASP A 166 -12.62 -22.58 3.38
C ASP A 166 -13.84 -21.67 3.16
N PRO A 167 -15.03 -22.24 2.93
CA PRO A 167 -16.24 -21.48 2.65
C PRO A 167 -16.74 -20.65 3.85
N ASP A 168 -16.19 -20.88 5.05
CA ASP A 168 -16.57 -20.20 6.28
C ASP A 168 -15.72 -18.94 6.54
N HIS A 169 -14.69 -18.69 5.73
CA HIS A 169 -13.83 -17.49 5.85
C HIS A 169 -13.44 -16.93 4.48
N LEU A 170 -14.41 -16.40 3.73
CA LEU A 170 -14.20 -15.87 2.37
C LEU A 170 -13.63 -14.45 2.40
N PHE A 171 -12.82 -14.12 1.39
CA PHE A 171 -12.28 -12.77 1.21
C PHE A 171 -13.12 -12.01 0.19
N VAL A 172 -13.49 -10.78 0.53
CA VAL A 172 -14.28 -9.89 -0.34
C VAL A 172 -13.45 -8.66 -0.66
N ALA A 173 -13.43 -8.22 -1.92
CA ALA A 173 -12.82 -6.96 -2.33
C ALA A 173 -13.82 -5.90 -2.77
N SER A 174 -13.57 -4.67 -2.36
CA SER A 174 -14.09 -3.45 -2.99
C SER A 174 -12.96 -2.44 -3.18
N ASN A 175 -13.11 -1.55 -4.15
CA ASN A 175 -12.15 -0.51 -4.49
C ASN A 175 -12.87 0.82 -4.66
N ALA A 176 -12.79 1.65 -3.62
CA ALA A 176 -13.49 2.93 -3.51
C ALA A 176 -12.64 4.13 -3.98
N SER A 177 -11.53 3.87 -4.66
CA SER A 177 -10.54 4.88 -5.05
C SER A 177 -11.08 5.88 -6.07
N THR A 178 -10.43 7.04 -6.13
CA THR A 178 -10.75 8.11 -7.09
C THR A 178 -9.47 8.72 -7.66
N SER A 179 -9.29 8.62 -8.97
CA SER A 179 -8.11 9.15 -9.66
C SER A 179 -7.88 10.65 -9.45
N GLY A 180 -6.62 11.06 -9.34
CA GLY A 180 -6.22 12.47 -9.34
C GLY A 180 -6.69 13.26 -8.11
N ARG A 181 -6.50 12.69 -6.92
CA ARG A 181 -6.91 13.28 -5.64
C ARG A 181 -5.76 13.41 -4.66
N SER A 182 -5.74 14.54 -3.95
CA SER A 182 -4.92 14.72 -2.76
C SER A 182 -5.57 14.04 -1.54
N ILE A 183 -4.78 13.83 -0.50
CA ILE A 183 -5.28 13.29 0.76
C ILE A 183 -6.36 14.17 1.38
N ALA A 184 -6.28 15.49 1.17
CA ALA A 184 -7.27 16.44 1.65
C ALA A 184 -8.64 16.16 1.02
N GLN A 185 -8.69 15.93 -0.30
CA GLN A 185 -9.92 15.64 -1.03
C GLN A 185 -10.50 14.28 -0.61
N LEU A 186 -9.65 13.27 -0.40
CA LEU A 186 -10.08 11.94 0.04
C LEU A 186 -10.45 11.85 1.53
N SER A 187 -10.19 12.90 2.31
CA SER A 187 -10.54 12.97 3.73
C SER A 187 -12.04 13.17 3.95
N LYS A 188 -12.56 12.74 5.11
CA LYS A 188 -13.97 12.89 5.50
C LYS A 188 -14.50 14.31 5.37
N THR A 189 -13.68 15.32 5.71
CA THR A 189 -14.02 16.75 5.64
C THR A 189 -13.36 17.47 4.45
N GLY A 190 -13.04 16.73 3.39
CA GLY A 190 -12.30 17.21 2.20
C GLY A 190 -13.10 17.99 1.16
N GLY A 191 -14.43 18.07 1.31
CA GLY A 191 -15.33 18.82 0.43
C GLY A 191 -15.70 18.13 -0.89
N THR A 192 -14.99 17.09 -1.33
CA THR A 192 -15.38 16.30 -2.52
C THR A 192 -16.34 15.15 -2.19
N ASN A 193 -16.45 14.80 -0.91
CA ASN A 193 -17.25 13.68 -0.38
C ASN A 193 -16.87 12.30 -0.94
N GLU A 194 -15.68 12.15 -1.54
CA GLU A 194 -15.19 10.87 -2.08
C GLU A 194 -14.90 9.84 -0.98
N TYR A 195 -14.65 10.30 0.24
CA TYR A 195 -14.62 9.47 1.45
C TYR A 195 -15.86 8.58 1.62
N LEU A 196 -17.06 9.09 1.27
CA LEU A 196 -18.32 8.35 1.40
C LEU A 196 -18.37 7.10 0.52
N ARG A 197 -17.53 7.00 -0.50
CA ARG A 197 -17.46 5.81 -1.36
C ARG A 197 -17.05 4.57 -0.54
N VAL A 198 -16.17 4.76 0.45
CA VAL A 198 -15.72 3.66 1.30
C VAL A 198 -16.86 3.18 2.20
N THR A 199 -17.54 4.10 2.89
CA THR A 199 -18.67 3.75 3.77
C THR A 199 -19.81 3.10 3.00
N GLN A 200 -20.13 3.59 1.80
CA GLN A 200 -21.16 3.00 0.93
C GLN A 200 -20.80 1.61 0.41
N ALA A 201 -19.53 1.32 0.10
CA ALA A 201 -19.10 -0.02 -0.30
C ALA A 201 -19.21 -1.01 0.88
N VAL A 202 -18.81 -0.57 2.09
CA VAL A 202 -18.93 -1.37 3.32
C VAL A 202 -20.39 -1.63 3.67
N ASP A 203 -21.25 -0.62 3.61
CA ASP A 203 -22.69 -0.73 3.90
C ASP A 203 -23.38 -1.74 2.95
N GLN A 204 -23.12 -1.64 1.64
CA GLN A 204 -23.65 -2.57 0.65
C GLN A 204 -23.17 -4.01 0.87
N ALA A 205 -21.88 -4.20 1.18
CA ALA A 205 -21.34 -5.53 1.48
C ALA A 205 -21.92 -6.12 2.78
N LYS A 206 -22.08 -5.30 3.82
CA LYS A 206 -22.71 -5.70 5.09
C LYS A 206 -24.17 -6.10 4.87
N ALA A 207 -24.93 -5.33 4.11
CA ALA A 207 -26.32 -5.64 3.77
C ALA A 207 -26.45 -7.00 3.05
N LEU A 208 -25.52 -7.32 2.13
CA LEU A 208 -25.48 -8.63 1.45
C LEU A 208 -25.14 -9.79 2.39
N ALA A 209 -24.27 -9.56 3.37
CA ALA A 209 -23.97 -10.55 4.40
C ALA A 209 -25.18 -10.77 5.34
N ASP A 210 -25.83 -9.69 5.76
CA ASP A 210 -27.01 -9.74 6.64
C ASP A 210 -28.19 -10.45 5.96
N ALA A 211 -28.43 -10.19 4.67
CA ALA A 211 -29.44 -10.89 3.89
C ALA A 211 -29.20 -12.41 3.81
N GLN A 212 -27.95 -12.84 3.98
CA GLN A 212 -27.54 -14.25 4.04
C GLN A 212 -27.38 -14.77 5.48
N GLN A 213 -27.70 -13.95 6.49
CA GLN A 213 -27.50 -14.24 7.91
C GLN A 213 -26.05 -14.66 8.22
N ALA A 214 -25.09 -14.06 7.52
CA ALA A 214 -23.67 -14.39 7.60
C ALA A 214 -22.90 -13.37 8.45
N SER A 215 -21.87 -13.81 9.17
CA SER A 215 -20.95 -12.90 9.86
C SER A 215 -20.11 -12.10 8.85
N TYR A 216 -19.84 -10.85 9.19
CA TYR A 216 -19.10 -9.90 8.37
C TYR A 216 -18.12 -9.10 9.22
N SER A 217 -16.91 -8.91 8.72
CA SER A 217 -15.94 -7.98 9.29
C SER A 217 -15.09 -7.34 8.19
N ILE A 218 -14.64 -6.13 8.44
CA ILE A 218 -13.58 -5.47 7.70
C ILE A 218 -12.24 -5.98 8.20
N SER A 219 -11.51 -6.66 7.33
CA SER A 219 -10.23 -7.25 7.67
C SER A 219 -9.08 -6.27 7.46
N ALA A 220 -9.10 -5.52 6.36
CA ALA A 220 -8.02 -4.60 6.02
C ALA A 220 -8.43 -3.45 5.10
N PHE A 221 -7.64 -2.38 5.16
CA PHE A 221 -7.58 -1.34 4.15
C PHE A 221 -6.26 -1.40 3.38
N PHE A 222 -6.34 -1.26 2.06
CA PHE A 222 -5.19 -1.00 1.20
C PHE A 222 -5.21 0.47 0.77
N TRP A 223 -4.29 1.27 1.32
CA TRP A 223 -4.14 2.69 1.02
C TRP A 223 -3.04 2.93 -0.01
N LEU A 224 -3.42 3.39 -1.20
CA LEU A 224 -2.49 3.71 -2.29
C LEU A 224 -2.73 5.14 -2.78
N GLN A 225 -2.13 6.09 -2.06
CA GLN A 225 -2.11 7.51 -2.45
C GLN A 225 -0.89 8.21 -1.90
N GLY A 226 -0.47 9.26 -2.61
CA GLY A 226 0.52 10.23 -2.14
C GLY A 226 1.13 11.05 -3.26
N GLU A 227 1.15 10.50 -4.49
CA GLU A 227 1.76 11.15 -5.66
C GLU A 227 1.18 12.54 -5.90
N TYR A 228 -0.13 12.70 -5.71
CA TYR A 228 -0.78 13.97 -5.95
C TYR A 228 -0.42 15.05 -4.92
N ASP A 229 -0.07 14.66 -3.69
CA ASP A 229 0.30 15.62 -2.64
C ASP A 229 1.66 16.27 -2.89
N TYR A 230 2.50 15.70 -3.77
CA TYR A 230 3.68 16.38 -4.29
C TYR A 230 3.36 17.49 -5.32
N SER A 231 2.12 17.58 -5.82
CA SER A 231 1.70 18.60 -6.79
C SER A 231 0.74 19.62 -6.20
N HIS A 232 1.10 20.89 -6.24
CA HIS A 232 0.21 21.99 -5.81
C HIS A 232 -0.94 22.28 -6.77
N THR A 233 -0.94 21.70 -7.98
CA THR A 233 -1.86 22.06 -9.07
C THR A 233 -3.33 21.70 -8.82
N ASN A 234 -3.65 20.82 -7.87
CA ASN A 234 -5.04 20.43 -7.57
C ASN A 234 -5.26 20.22 -6.06
N GLY A 235 -4.65 21.08 -5.24
CA GLY A 235 -4.82 21.03 -3.78
C GLY A 235 -3.97 19.98 -3.06
N GLY A 236 -2.89 19.49 -3.69
CA GLY A 236 -1.84 18.74 -3.01
C GLY A 236 -0.93 19.66 -2.19
N LYS A 237 -0.44 19.15 -1.06
CA LYS A 237 0.47 19.88 -0.19
C LYS A 237 1.68 19.03 0.17
N ASN A 238 2.83 19.41 -0.38
CA ASN A 238 4.12 18.76 -0.15
C ASN A 238 4.70 19.13 1.22
N ASP A 239 4.10 18.61 2.28
CA ASP A 239 4.49 18.87 3.67
C ASP A 239 4.30 17.60 4.51
N GLN A 240 5.39 17.15 5.13
CA GLN A 240 5.45 15.85 5.81
C GLN A 240 4.50 15.83 7.01
N ALA A 241 4.54 16.86 7.85
CA ALA A 241 3.73 16.95 9.06
C ALA A 241 2.23 17.01 8.72
N TYR A 242 1.88 17.79 7.71
CA TYR A 242 0.53 17.90 7.18
C TYR A 242 0.01 16.57 6.64
N TYR A 243 0.76 15.93 5.73
CA TYR A 243 0.34 14.68 5.12
C TYR A 243 0.19 13.58 6.19
N LYS A 244 1.17 13.47 7.10
CA LYS A 244 1.15 12.54 8.23
C LYS A 244 -0.09 12.72 9.11
N ALA A 245 -0.41 13.96 9.49
CA ALA A 245 -1.58 14.25 10.30
C ALA A 245 -2.90 13.90 9.58
N LYS A 246 -3.01 14.23 8.29
CA LYS A 246 -4.20 13.90 7.48
C LYS A 246 -4.37 12.39 7.29
N LEU A 247 -3.28 11.67 7.06
CA LEU A 247 -3.32 10.23 6.84
C LEU A 247 -3.68 9.46 8.11
N ARG A 248 -3.15 9.88 9.27
CA ARG A 248 -3.58 9.36 10.57
C ARG A 248 -5.08 9.59 10.78
N GLN A 249 -5.55 10.84 10.61
CA GLN A 249 -6.98 11.18 10.77
C GLN A 249 -7.86 10.36 9.82
N LEU A 250 -7.44 10.19 8.56
CA LEU A 250 -8.19 9.41 7.58
C LEU A 250 -8.36 7.95 8.03
N ARG A 251 -7.30 7.29 8.52
CA ARG A 251 -7.40 5.92 9.06
C ARG A 251 -8.40 5.87 10.22
N ASP A 252 -8.28 6.81 11.15
CA ASP A 252 -9.11 6.83 12.36
C ASP A 252 -10.59 7.08 12.01
N ASP A 253 -10.86 7.99 11.06
CA ASP A 253 -12.19 8.22 10.50
C ASP A 253 -12.74 6.94 9.83
N LEU A 254 -11.96 6.30 8.95
CA LEU A 254 -12.34 5.06 8.28
C LEU A 254 -12.71 3.98 9.30
N TYR A 255 -11.90 3.80 10.34
CA TYR A 255 -12.19 2.82 11.39
C TYR A 255 -13.48 3.14 12.14
N ALA A 256 -13.68 4.40 12.53
CA ALA A 256 -14.89 4.82 13.23
C ALA A 256 -16.15 4.61 12.39
N ASP A 257 -16.15 5.09 11.14
CA ASP A 257 -17.35 5.11 10.30
C ASP A 257 -17.64 3.78 9.59
N THR A 258 -16.68 2.85 9.55
CA THR A 258 -16.88 1.56 8.88
C THR A 258 -16.82 0.39 9.83
N ALA A 259 -15.67 0.13 10.46
CA ALA A 259 -15.46 -1.02 11.31
C ALA A 259 -16.37 -0.96 12.54
N LYS A 260 -16.39 0.19 13.24
CA LYS A 260 -17.27 0.38 14.39
C LYS A 260 -18.73 0.61 13.99
N ALA A 261 -19.00 1.63 13.18
CA ALA A 261 -20.37 2.07 12.92
C ALA A 261 -21.20 1.12 12.03
N ILE A 262 -20.58 0.47 11.04
CA ILE A 262 -21.29 -0.39 10.07
C ILE A 262 -21.07 -1.88 10.37
N ALA A 263 -19.82 -2.31 10.57
CA ALA A 263 -19.51 -3.72 10.80
C ALA A 263 -19.73 -4.16 12.25
N GLY A 264 -19.77 -3.23 13.21
CA GLY A 264 -19.91 -3.53 14.64
C GLY A 264 -18.72 -4.27 15.24
N GLN A 265 -17.53 -4.15 14.64
CA GLN A 265 -16.31 -4.82 15.13
C GLN A 265 -15.48 -3.88 16.02
N GLU A 266 -14.93 -4.43 17.11
CA GLU A 266 -14.06 -3.69 18.03
C GLU A 266 -12.59 -3.74 17.61
N LYS A 267 -12.11 -4.81 16.96
CA LYS A 267 -10.70 -4.84 16.52
C LYS A 267 -10.50 -4.03 15.25
N MET A 268 -9.39 -3.30 15.20
CA MET A 268 -9.03 -2.48 14.05
C MET A 268 -8.74 -3.35 12.83
N PRO A 269 -9.26 -3.02 11.64
CA PRO A 269 -8.72 -3.56 10.40
C PRO A 269 -7.23 -3.25 10.29
N ALA A 270 -6.47 -4.14 9.66
CA ALA A 270 -5.08 -3.83 9.33
C ALA A 270 -5.03 -2.70 8.29
N PHE A 271 -4.16 -1.70 8.47
CA PHE A 271 -4.01 -0.60 7.51
C PHE A 271 -2.69 -0.77 6.76
N PHE A 272 -2.77 -1.24 5.51
CA PHE A 272 -1.60 -1.41 4.66
C PHE A 272 -1.42 -0.21 3.75
N SER A 273 -0.29 0.47 3.89
CA SER A 273 0.13 1.54 2.99
C SER A 273 1.37 1.12 2.19
N TYR A 274 1.83 2.01 1.33
CA TYR A 274 3.04 1.85 0.53
C TYR A 274 3.87 3.13 0.63
N GLN A 275 5.10 3.07 0.15
CA GLN A 275 5.93 4.26 0.00
C GLN A 275 5.76 4.81 -1.41
N THR A 276 5.20 6.02 -1.51
CA THR A 276 5.07 6.76 -2.76
C THR A 276 6.43 6.97 -3.40
N ASP A 277 6.49 6.83 -4.73
CA ASP A 277 7.75 6.95 -5.46
C ASP A 277 8.35 8.36 -5.43
N ALA A 278 9.65 8.42 -5.68
CA ALA A 278 10.37 9.69 -5.80
C ALA A 278 10.16 10.36 -7.17
N LYS A 279 9.60 9.67 -8.18
CA LYS A 279 9.34 10.26 -9.52
C LYS A 279 8.36 11.42 -9.41
N SER A 280 7.39 11.29 -8.51
CA SER A 280 6.40 12.33 -8.22
C SER A 280 6.99 13.50 -7.43
N SER A 281 8.13 13.31 -6.76
CA SER A 281 8.73 14.26 -5.82
C SER A 281 9.87 15.11 -6.42
N VAL A 282 10.26 14.84 -7.68
CA VAL A 282 11.41 15.47 -8.37
C VAL A 282 11.27 16.99 -8.53
N LYS A 283 10.07 17.57 -8.40
CA LYS A 283 9.86 19.02 -8.62
C LYS A 283 10.53 19.92 -7.58
N ASP A 284 10.73 19.44 -6.35
CA ASP A 284 11.45 20.17 -5.30
C ASP A 284 12.48 19.33 -4.52
N GLY A 285 12.64 18.04 -4.86
CA GLY A 285 13.57 17.13 -4.20
C GLY A 285 13.13 16.69 -2.81
N SER A 286 11.92 17.07 -2.38
CA SER A 286 11.32 16.61 -1.12
C SER A 286 11.01 15.12 -1.18
N LEU A 287 11.07 14.44 -0.03
CA LEU A 287 10.52 13.09 0.15
C LEU A 287 9.40 13.09 1.19
N ALA A 288 8.78 14.25 1.46
CA ALA A 288 7.88 14.48 2.58
C ALA A 288 6.74 13.46 2.69
N VAL A 289 6.08 13.12 1.59
CA VAL A 289 4.95 12.16 1.60
C VAL A 289 5.45 10.74 1.89
N GLY A 290 6.53 10.32 1.22
CA GLY A 290 7.13 9.00 1.44
C GLY A 290 7.71 8.84 2.85
N MET A 291 8.28 9.91 3.41
CA MET A 291 8.76 9.95 4.79
C MET A 291 7.61 9.93 5.80
N ALA A 292 6.51 10.66 5.54
CA ALA A 292 5.32 10.59 6.39
C ALA A 292 4.72 9.17 6.45
N GLN A 293 4.63 8.49 5.31
CA GLN A 293 4.15 7.10 5.22
C GLN A 293 5.09 6.13 5.98
N TRP A 294 6.39 6.34 5.86
CA TRP A 294 7.39 5.55 6.59
C TRP A 294 7.30 5.77 8.09
N GLU A 295 7.27 7.02 8.56
CA GLU A 295 7.18 7.34 9.99
C GLU A 295 5.89 6.82 10.62
N LEU A 296 4.74 6.91 9.93
CA LEU A 296 3.48 6.36 10.44
C LEU A 296 3.58 4.86 10.70
N ALA A 297 4.23 4.09 9.82
CA ALA A 297 4.39 2.65 10.02
C ALA A 297 5.30 2.30 11.21
N GLN A 298 6.17 3.22 11.64
CA GLN A 298 7.03 3.06 12.80
C GLN A 298 6.35 3.49 14.10
N GLU A 299 5.50 4.52 14.03
CA GLU A 299 4.87 5.16 15.19
C GLU A 299 3.51 4.56 15.56
N GLU A 300 2.77 4.07 14.57
CA GLU A 300 1.36 3.71 14.73
C GLU A 300 1.16 2.18 14.77
N PRO A 301 0.60 1.64 15.87
CA PRO A 301 0.20 0.24 15.92
C PRO A 301 -0.86 -0.08 14.86
N GLY A 302 -0.79 -1.27 14.26
CA GLY A 302 -1.73 -1.71 13.22
C GLY A 302 -1.55 -1.05 11.84
N TRP A 303 -0.49 -0.25 11.67
CA TRP A 303 -0.08 0.34 10.40
C TRP A 303 1.08 -0.45 9.79
N TYR A 304 0.97 -0.82 8.51
CA TYR A 304 1.98 -1.65 7.84
C TYR A 304 2.37 -1.03 6.49
N LEU A 305 3.61 -0.52 6.41
CA LEU A 305 4.20 -0.14 5.14
C LEU A 305 4.63 -1.39 4.38
N VAL A 306 3.97 -1.71 3.26
CA VAL A 306 4.24 -2.92 2.49
C VAL A 306 5.57 -2.84 1.76
N GLY A 307 5.93 -1.66 1.30
CA GLY A 307 7.16 -1.36 0.57
C GLY A 307 6.95 -0.26 -0.47
N PRO A 308 7.98 0.05 -1.25
CA PRO A 308 7.90 1.03 -2.34
C PRO A 308 7.32 0.40 -3.61
N VAL A 309 6.88 1.25 -4.56
CA VAL A 309 6.37 0.80 -5.88
C VAL A 309 7.38 0.90 -7.02
N TYR A 310 8.55 1.52 -6.81
CA TYR A 310 9.60 1.60 -7.84
C TYR A 310 10.13 0.26 -8.38
N PRO A 311 10.06 -0.91 -7.67
CA PRO A 311 10.57 -2.17 -8.21
C PRO A 311 9.69 -2.79 -9.30
N TYR A 312 8.45 -2.30 -9.46
CA TYR A 312 7.45 -2.94 -10.33
C TYR A 312 7.38 -2.27 -11.70
N THR A 313 6.97 -3.02 -12.72
CA THR A 313 6.90 -2.52 -14.10
C THR A 313 5.80 -1.47 -14.27
N ASP A 314 6.13 -0.33 -14.84
CA ASP A 314 5.21 0.80 -15.06
C ASP A 314 5.06 1.21 -16.53
N LYS A 315 4.13 2.14 -16.78
CA LYS A 315 3.88 2.83 -18.05
C LYS A 315 4.32 4.31 -17.98
N GLY A 316 5.34 4.62 -17.17
CA GLY A 316 5.84 5.97 -16.94
C GLY A 316 5.29 6.61 -15.67
N VAL A 317 3.97 6.73 -15.53
CA VAL A 317 3.31 7.31 -14.33
C VAL A 317 2.61 6.24 -13.50
N HIS A 318 1.83 5.38 -14.14
CA HIS A 318 1.08 4.33 -13.46
C HIS A 318 1.70 2.96 -13.70
N LEU A 319 1.50 2.01 -12.79
CA LEU A 319 1.96 0.65 -12.98
C LEU A 319 1.35 0.03 -14.24
N SER A 320 2.11 -0.84 -14.90
CA SER A 320 1.57 -1.71 -15.94
C SER A 320 0.65 -2.75 -15.30
N ALA A 321 -0.14 -3.48 -16.10
CA ALA A 321 -0.96 -4.58 -15.59
C ALA A 321 -0.13 -5.62 -14.79
N ASN A 322 1.07 -5.96 -15.27
CA ASN A 322 1.98 -6.84 -14.51
C ASN A 322 2.49 -6.18 -13.22
N GLY A 323 2.73 -4.87 -13.25
CA GLY A 323 3.14 -4.12 -12.06
C GLY A 323 2.07 -4.12 -10.98
N TYR A 324 0.81 -3.83 -11.33
CA TYR A 324 -0.32 -3.91 -10.39
C TYR A 324 -0.49 -5.33 -9.83
N ARG A 325 -0.40 -6.35 -10.69
CA ARG A 325 -0.51 -7.74 -10.25
C ARG A 325 0.63 -8.13 -9.30
N TRP A 326 1.87 -7.75 -9.60
CA TRP A 326 3.04 -8.08 -8.79
C TRP A 326 3.02 -7.33 -7.45
N PHE A 327 2.75 -6.03 -7.46
CA PHE A 327 2.61 -5.27 -6.22
C PHE A 327 1.43 -5.76 -5.38
N GLY A 328 0.31 -6.08 -6.02
CA GLY A 328 -0.83 -6.75 -5.39
C GLY A 328 -0.40 -8.04 -4.69
N GLN A 329 0.38 -8.91 -5.32
CA GLN A 329 0.90 -10.11 -4.66
C GLN A 329 1.77 -9.79 -3.44
N MET A 330 2.55 -8.71 -3.47
CA MET A 330 3.31 -8.27 -2.29
C MET A 330 2.38 -7.81 -1.16
N LEU A 331 1.33 -7.03 -1.46
CA LEU A 331 0.26 -6.70 -0.51
C LEU A 331 -0.36 -7.97 0.10
N GLY A 332 -0.66 -8.97 -0.73
CA GLY A 332 -1.23 -10.25 -0.28
C GLY A 332 -0.27 -11.07 0.60
N LYS A 333 1.03 -11.07 0.29
CA LYS A 333 2.06 -11.73 1.10
C LYS A 333 2.16 -11.09 2.49
N VAL A 334 2.17 -9.75 2.54
CA VAL A 334 2.24 -9.00 3.80
C VAL A 334 0.93 -9.14 4.59
N TYR A 335 -0.22 -9.08 3.92
CA TYR A 335 -1.52 -9.35 4.53
C TYR A 335 -1.55 -10.74 5.19
N HIS A 336 -1.09 -11.78 4.49
CA HIS A 336 -1.03 -13.13 5.05
C HIS A 336 -0.21 -13.18 6.34
N ARG A 337 0.98 -12.59 6.33
CA ARG A 337 1.82 -12.51 7.53
C ARG A 337 1.14 -11.78 8.69
N VAL A 338 0.54 -10.63 8.41
CA VAL A 338 0.01 -9.74 9.44
C VAL A 338 -1.31 -10.23 10.01
N VAL A 339 -2.26 -10.58 9.14
CA VAL A 339 -3.63 -10.89 9.53
C VAL A 339 -3.81 -12.37 9.83
N ILE A 340 -3.22 -13.25 9.01
CA ILE A 340 -3.41 -14.71 9.11
C ILE A 340 -2.38 -15.33 10.06
N GLU A 341 -1.08 -15.09 9.84
CA GLU A 341 -0.05 -15.62 10.73
C GLU A 341 0.07 -14.86 12.04
N ARG A 342 -0.61 -13.71 12.17
CA ARG A 342 -0.60 -12.84 13.36
C ARG A 342 0.82 -12.43 13.75
N LYS A 343 1.65 -12.03 12.78
CA LYS A 343 3.04 -11.58 12.97
C LYS A 343 3.24 -10.13 12.54
N GLY A 344 4.26 -9.48 13.11
CA GLY A 344 4.70 -8.15 12.69
C GLY A 344 5.27 -8.13 11.27
N TRP A 345 5.35 -6.93 10.69
CA TRP A 345 5.94 -6.69 9.39
C TRP A 345 6.72 -5.37 9.36
N THR A 346 7.88 -5.42 8.73
CA THR A 346 8.66 -4.25 8.33
C THR A 346 9.24 -4.55 6.94
N PRO A 347 9.13 -3.64 5.96
CA PRO A 347 9.71 -3.86 4.64
C PRO A 347 11.24 -3.71 4.71
N LEU A 348 11.94 -4.06 3.63
CA LEU A 348 13.36 -3.72 3.47
C LEU A 348 13.56 -2.23 3.77
N ALA A 349 14.34 -1.92 4.81
CA ALA A 349 14.50 -0.56 5.30
C ALA A 349 15.90 -0.32 5.85
N PRO A 350 16.51 0.85 5.59
CA PRO A 350 17.75 1.23 6.26
C PRO A 350 17.47 1.44 7.75
N ARG A 351 18.41 1.02 8.59
CA ARG A 351 18.40 1.21 10.04
C ARG A 351 19.30 2.36 10.47
N GLN A 352 20.49 2.43 9.89
CA GLN A 352 21.46 3.50 10.11
C GLN A 352 22.45 3.56 8.95
N ALA A 353 23.07 4.71 8.79
CA ALA A 353 24.20 4.90 7.89
C ALA A 353 25.37 5.50 8.67
N THR A 354 26.56 4.94 8.48
CA THR A 354 27.80 5.41 9.11
C THR A 354 28.87 5.63 8.04
N VAL A 355 29.72 6.62 8.24
CA VAL A 355 30.87 6.88 7.37
C VAL A 355 32.10 6.27 8.00
N ASP A 356 32.85 5.49 7.22
CA ASP A 356 34.10 4.87 7.62
C ASP A 356 35.18 5.15 6.56
N GLY A 357 36.07 6.10 6.85
CA GLY A 357 37.07 6.56 5.89
C GLY A 357 36.43 7.08 4.59
N ARG A 358 36.50 6.28 3.52
CA ARG A 358 35.90 6.56 2.20
C ARG A 358 34.63 5.76 1.92
N ASP A 359 34.24 4.88 2.84
CA ASP A 359 33.12 3.98 2.70
C ASP A 359 31.89 4.53 3.43
N VAL A 360 30.72 4.31 2.84
CA VAL A 360 29.41 4.56 3.46
C VAL A 360 28.80 3.21 3.76
N LEU A 361 28.73 2.87 5.04
CA LEU A 361 28.16 1.62 5.53
C LEU A 361 26.70 1.85 5.87
N ILE A 362 25.81 1.04 5.30
CA ILE A 362 24.37 1.13 5.56
C ILE A 362 23.88 -0.19 6.13
N ASP A 363 23.33 -0.11 7.33
CA ASP A 363 22.72 -1.26 7.98
C ASP A 363 21.27 -1.38 7.51
N TYR A 364 20.87 -2.59 7.14
CA TYR A 364 19.52 -2.85 6.63
C TYR A 364 18.77 -3.86 7.49
N HIS A 365 17.48 -3.62 7.65
CA HIS A 365 16.51 -4.67 7.93
C HIS A 365 16.24 -5.44 6.63
N VAL A 366 16.60 -6.73 6.59
CA VAL A 366 16.43 -7.59 5.41
C VAL A 366 15.53 -8.76 5.80
N PRO A 367 14.20 -8.70 5.54
CA PRO A 367 13.26 -9.69 6.02
C PRO A 367 13.57 -11.13 5.59
N HIS A 368 14.15 -11.29 4.41
CA HIS A 368 14.61 -12.56 3.85
C HIS A 368 15.87 -12.32 3.03
N PRO A 369 16.86 -13.23 3.08
CA PRO A 369 18.03 -13.16 2.22
C PRO A 369 17.63 -13.24 0.74
N PRO A 370 18.44 -12.67 -0.17
CA PRO A 370 18.22 -12.73 -1.62
C PRO A 370 18.24 -14.16 -2.17
#